data_AF-A0A9D4WPM5-F1
#
_entry.id   AF-A0A9D4WPM5-F1
#
_cell.length_a   1.000
_cell.length_b   1.000
_cell.length_c   1.000
_cell.angle_alpha   90.00
_cell.angle_beta   90.00
_cell.angle_gamma   90.00
#
_symmetry.space_group_name_H-M   'P 1'
#
loop_
_entity.id
_entity.type
_entity.pdbx_description
1 polymer ?
#
loop_
_entity_poly.entity_id
_entity_poly.type
_entity_poly.pdbx_seq_one_letter_code
_entity_poly.pdbx_strand_id
1 'polypeptide(L)'
;MFSTLILRRRYSINQVVGCLLVATGVVVAVSSGSNAGQRLSKVDFFWPALMIVSCAFQAGASIIKEFVFLDSSTRLKKSLDIFVVNSFGSGFQALFVLLFLPLISNLKGIPFAQLPSYLKSGAVCFLNIGADKTGCDGAPLLPLLYVITNLAFNISLLSVLKRSSAVVASLVLMLSVPISVYTLSLPLPYLPEGGTTLSPFFMLGCAILVCGLYMYNTTRPARNSTEVD
;
A
#
# COMPACT_ATOMS: atom_id res chain seq x y z
N MET A 1 3.35 12.42 -11.99
CA MET A 1 4.23 13.60 -11.80
C MET A 1 5.60 13.26 -11.22
N PHE A 2 5.71 12.61 -10.05
CA PHE A 2 7.05 12.25 -9.53
C PHE A 2 7.91 11.45 -10.50
N SER A 3 7.32 10.49 -11.22
CA SER A 3 8.04 9.72 -12.25
C SER A 3 8.54 10.56 -13.43
N THR A 4 7.78 11.58 -13.88
CA THR A 4 8.25 12.48 -14.95
C THR A 4 9.37 13.39 -14.47
N LEU A 5 9.34 13.81 -13.20
CA LEU A 5 10.36 14.70 -12.64
C LEU A 5 11.67 13.97 -12.31
N ILE A 6 11.59 12.82 -11.63
CA ILE A 6 12.77 12.11 -11.10
C ILE A 6 13.36 11.15 -12.15
N LEU A 7 12.53 10.38 -12.85
CA LEU A 7 12.99 9.41 -13.87
C LEU A 7 13.01 10.00 -15.29
N ARG A 8 12.56 11.25 -15.47
CA ARG A 8 12.42 11.92 -16.79
C ARG A 8 11.65 11.08 -17.82
N ARG A 9 10.71 10.25 -17.37
CA ARG A 9 9.91 9.39 -18.25
C ARG A 9 8.91 10.22 -19.05
N ARG A 10 8.74 9.90 -20.33
CA ARG A 10 7.65 10.43 -21.16
C ARG A 10 6.47 9.47 -21.15
N TYR A 11 5.26 10.00 -21.01
CA TYR A 11 4.01 9.24 -21.02
C TYR A 11 3.22 9.55 -22.28
N SER A 12 2.59 8.55 -22.88
CA SER A 12 1.67 8.75 -23.99
C SER A 12 0.35 9.35 -23.49
N ILE A 13 -0.39 10.01 -24.38
CA ILE A 13 -1.72 10.56 -24.07
C ILE A 13 -2.63 9.44 -23.53
N ASN A 14 -2.58 8.26 -24.13
CA ASN A 14 -3.39 7.13 -23.70
C ASN A 14 -3.03 6.63 -22.29
N GLN A 15 -1.77 6.72 -21.87
CA GLN A 15 -1.37 6.42 -20.49
C GLN A 15 -1.91 7.46 -19.50
N VAL A 16 -1.93 8.74 -19.89
CA VAL A 16 -2.54 9.79 -19.05
C VAL A 16 -4.04 9.54 -18.91
N VAL A 17 -4.74 9.25 -20.01
CA VAL A 17 -6.17 8.94 -19.98
C VAL A 17 -6.44 7.67 -19.16
N GLY A 18 -5.62 6.62 -19.29
CA GLY A 18 -5.74 5.41 -18.47
C GLY A 18 -5.62 5.69 -16.97
N CYS A 19 -4.66 6.53 -16.56
CA CYS A 19 -4.53 6.96 -15.16
C CYS A 19 -5.73 7.79 -14.66
N LEU A 20 -6.24 8.72 -15.48
CA LEU A 20 -7.43 9.51 -15.13
C LEU A 20 -8.67 8.62 -14.99
N LEU A 21 -8.79 7.61 -15.85
CA LEU A 21 -9.90 6.68 -15.82
C LEU A 21 -9.83 5.77 -14.57
N VAL A 22 -8.63 5.33 -14.17
CA VAL A 22 -8.43 4.65 -12.87
C VAL A 22 -8.83 5.55 -11.71
N ALA A 23 -8.40 6.82 -11.69
CA ALA A 23 -8.76 7.76 -10.63
C ALA A 23 -10.28 7.98 -10.53
N THR A 24 -10.94 8.13 -11.68
CA THR A 24 -12.39 8.28 -11.77
C THR A 24 -13.10 7.03 -11.27
N GLY A 25 -12.64 5.83 -11.67
CA GLY A 25 -13.20 4.55 -11.21
C GLY A 25 -13.11 4.39 -9.68
N VAL A 26 -11.97 4.76 -9.07
CA VAL A 26 -11.81 4.76 -7.61
C VAL A 26 -12.79 5.72 -6.93
N VAL A 27 -12.92 6.96 -7.45
CA VAL A 27 -13.85 7.95 -6.88
C VAL A 27 -15.29 7.44 -6.91
N VAL A 28 -15.73 6.92 -8.07
CA VAL A 28 -17.09 6.36 -8.23
C VAL A 28 -17.30 5.16 -7.31
N ALA A 29 -16.33 4.25 -7.20
CA ALA A 29 -16.44 3.09 -6.32
C ALA A 29 -16.55 3.49 -4.84
N VAL A 30 -15.73 4.43 -4.38
CA VAL A 30 -15.73 4.88 -2.97
C VAL A 30 -16.96 5.72 -2.63
N SER A 31 -17.42 6.59 -3.54
CA SER A 31 -18.62 7.42 -3.31
C SER A 31 -19.91 6.62 -3.28
N SER A 32 -19.90 5.40 -3.81
CA SER A 32 -21.06 4.50 -3.87
C SER A 32 -21.38 3.83 -2.52
N GLY A 33 -20.52 3.99 -1.51
CA GLY A 33 -20.78 3.49 -0.16
C GLY A 33 -21.89 4.29 0.53
N SER A 34 -22.82 3.58 1.18
CA SER A 34 -24.05 4.12 1.80
C SER A 34 -23.86 5.28 2.78
N ASN A 35 -22.63 5.52 3.28
CA ASN A 35 -22.30 6.57 4.25
C ASN A 35 -21.31 7.63 3.73
N ALA A 36 -21.08 7.73 2.41
CA ALA A 36 -20.05 8.63 1.83
C ALA A 36 -20.28 10.12 2.18
N GLY A 37 -21.52 10.61 2.06
CA GLY A 37 -21.86 12.01 2.35
C GLY A 37 -21.75 12.39 3.84
N GLN A 38 -22.09 11.47 4.74
CA GLN A 38 -22.08 11.72 6.19
C GLN A 38 -20.69 11.59 6.82
N ARG A 39 -19.77 10.84 6.20
CA ARG A 39 -18.35 10.76 6.63
C ARG A 39 -17.50 11.93 6.14
N LEU A 40 -17.72 12.42 4.92
CA LEU A 40 -16.98 13.59 4.38
C LEU A 40 -17.32 14.89 5.12
N SER A 41 -18.54 15.05 5.62
CA SER A 41 -18.98 16.22 6.39
C SER A 41 -18.41 16.29 7.81
N LYS A 42 -17.91 15.18 8.37
CA LYS A 42 -17.45 15.07 9.77
C LYS A 42 -15.94 15.09 9.94
N VAL A 43 -15.17 15.05 8.86
CA VAL A 43 -13.70 14.96 8.92
C VAL A 43 -13.10 16.31 8.57
N ASP A 44 -12.36 16.89 9.52
CA ASP A 44 -11.61 18.12 9.29
C ASP A 44 -10.69 17.99 8.07
N PHE A 45 -10.66 19.02 7.23
CA PHE A 45 -9.84 19.07 6.00
C PHE A 45 -8.36 18.77 6.23
N PHE A 46 -7.88 18.96 7.46
CA PHE A 46 -6.54 18.60 7.90
C PHE A 46 -6.19 17.13 7.65
N TRP A 47 -7.09 16.19 7.92
CA TRP A 47 -6.79 14.75 7.82
C TRP A 47 -6.63 14.27 6.36
N PRO A 48 -7.53 14.63 5.41
CA PRO A 48 -7.30 14.37 3.99
C PRO A 48 -6.01 15.02 3.47
N ALA A 49 -5.70 16.25 3.87
CA ALA A 49 -4.47 16.92 3.46
C ALA A 49 -3.23 16.17 3.95
N LEU A 50 -3.22 15.74 5.22
CA LEU A 50 -2.14 14.93 5.80
C LEU A 50 -1.98 13.58 5.08
N MET A 51 -3.08 12.95 4.70
CA MET A 51 -3.07 11.71 3.90
C MET A 51 -2.46 11.93 2.51
N ILE A 52 -2.82 13.01 1.81
CA ILE A 52 -2.25 13.35 0.49
C ILE A 52 -0.74 13.54 0.59
N VAL A 53 -0.28 14.29 1.59
CA VAL A 53 1.16 14.52 1.84
C VAL A 53 1.86 13.19 2.14
N SER A 54 1.26 12.33 2.96
CA SER A 54 1.80 11.00 3.28
C SER A 54 1.90 10.11 2.04
N CYS A 55 0.88 10.10 1.19
CA CYS A 55 0.88 9.38 -0.08
C CYS A 55 1.94 9.90 -1.05
N ALA A 56 2.23 11.21 -1.04
CA ALA A 56 3.31 11.79 -1.85
C ALA A 56 4.68 11.24 -1.44
N PHE A 57 4.97 11.12 -0.15
CA PHE A 57 6.21 10.49 0.34
C PHE A 57 6.28 9.00 -0.02
N GLN A 58 5.18 8.26 0.10
CA GLN A 58 5.13 6.85 -0.30
C GLN A 58 5.37 6.66 -1.81
N ALA A 59 4.79 7.53 -2.64
CA ALA A 59 5.03 7.57 -4.08
C ALA A 59 6.49 7.91 -4.39
N GLY A 60 7.05 8.93 -3.72
CA GLY A 60 8.46 9.30 -3.83
C GLY A 60 9.40 8.14 -3.49
N ALA A 61 9.15 7.43 -2.38
CA ALA A 61 9.93 6.26 -1.99
C ALA A 61 9.89 5.14 -3.04
N SER A 62 8.72 4.88 -3.63
CA SER A 62 8.57 3.87 -4.70
C SER A 62 9.33 4.29 -5.96
N ILE A 63 9.31 5.57 -6.29
CA ILE A 63 10.02 6.14 -7.44
C ILE A 63 11.54 6.09 -7.26
N ILE A 64 12.04 6.39 -6.05
CA ILE A 64 13.47 6.26 -5.72
C ILE A 64 13.90 4.79 -5.81
N LYS A 65 13.09 3.84 -5.32
CA LYS A 65 13.38 2.41 -5.48
C LYS A 65 13.44 2.01 -6.96
N GLU A 66 12.54 2.51 -7.81
CA GLU A 66 12.60 2.27 -9.26
C GLU A 66 13.88 2.83 -9.87
N PHE A 67 14.29 4.04 -9.46
CA PHE A 67 15.55 4.65 -9.89
C PHE A 67 16.77 3.80 -9.49
N VAL A 68 16.82 3.28 -8.26
CA VAL A 68 17.92 2.41 -7.80
C VAL A 68 17.97 1.11 -8.61
N PHE A 69 16.82 0.50 -8.94
CA PHE A 69 16.79 -0.69 -9.81
C PHE A 69 17.24 -0.38 -11.25
N LEU A 70 16.93 0.80 -11.77
CA LEU A 70 17.37 1.25 -13.09
C LEU A 70 18.88 1.52 -13.12
N ASP A 71 19.37 2.33 -12.19
CA ASP A 71 20.78 2.75 -12.13
C ASP A 71 21.70 1.55 -11.89
N SER A 72 21.33 0.62 -11.00
CA SER A 72 22.10 -0.61 -10.78
C SER A 72 22.23 -1.47 -12.04
N SER A 73 21.17 -1.57 -12.85
CA SER A 73 21.21 -2.29 -14.13
C SER A 73 22.19 -1.65 -15.11
N THR A 74 22.29 -0.32 -15.13
CA THR A 74 23.20 0.42 -16.01
C THR A 74 24.65 0.38 -15.50
N ARG A 75 24.86 0.51 -14.18
CA ARG A 75 26.19 0.64 -13.58
C ARG A 75 26.87 -0.70 -13.30
N LEU A 76 26.13 -1.69 -12.80
CA LEU A 76 26.68 -2.98 -12.41
C LEU A 76 26.52 -4.06 -13.49
N LYS A 77 25.83 -3.77 -14.60
CA LYS A 77 25.39 -4.76 -15.62
C LYS A 77 24.70 -6.00 -15.02
N LYS A 78 24.23 -5.90 -13.78
CA LYS A 78 23.59 -6.95 -13.00
C LYS A 78 22.38 -6.36 -12.32
N SER A 79 21.27 -7.11 -12.34
CA SER A 79 20.07 -6.66 -11.65
C SER A 79 20.28 -6.74 -10.13
N LEU A 80 20.05 -5.64 -9.42
CA LEU A 80 20.06 -5.64 -7.96
C LEU A 80 18.98 -6.59 -7.42
N ASP A 81 19.32 -7.33 -6.38
CA ASP A 81 18.38 -8.24 -5.73
C ASP A 81 17.30 -7.44 -4.98
N ILE A 82 16.06 -7.88 -5.12
CA ILE A 82 14.89 -7.31 -4.44
C ILE A 82 15.07 -7.40 -2.92
N PHE A 83 15.67 -8.49 -2.43
CA PHE A 83 15.88 -8.69 -1.00
C PHE A 83 16.78 -7.62 -0.39
N VAL A 84 17.81 -7.16 -1.12
CA VAL A 84 18.70 -6.09 -0.64
C VAL A 84 17.90 -4.79 -0.45
N VAL A 85 17.15 -4.38 -1.47
CA VAL A 85 16.34 -3.14 -1.39
C VAL A 85 15.26 -3.24 -0.31
N ASN A 86 14.61 -4.40 -0.18
CA ASN A 86 13.59 -4.64 0.84
C ASN A 86 14.17 -4.61 2.26
N SER A 87 15.30 -5.26 2.48
CA SER A 87 15.97 -5.34 3.78
C SER A 87 16.52 -4.00 4.23
N PHE A 88 17.19 -3.25 3.35
CA PHE A 88 17.65 -1.90 3.68
C PHE A 88 16.46 -0.96 3.94
N GLY A 89 15.41 -1.02 3.11
CA GLY A 89 14.20 -0.23 3.32
C GLY A 89 13.54 -0.54 4.67
N SER A 90 13.37 -1.81 5.01
CA SER A 90 12.77 -2.25 6.27
C SER A 90 13.65 -1.93 7.47
N GLY A 91 14.97 -2.06 7.35
CA GLY A 91 15.93 -1.74 8.40
C GLY A 91 15.92 -0.25 8.77
N PHE A 92 16.00 0.64 7.77
CA PHE A 92 15.87 2.07 8.02
C PHE A 92 14.47 2.46 8.52
N GLN A 93 13.41 1.83 8.00
CA GLN A 93 12.06 2.05 8.53
C GLN A 93 11.98 1.69 10.01
N ALA A 94 12.51 0.53 10.42
CA ALA A 94 12.56 0.12 11.83
C ALA A 94 13.38 1.11 12.67
N LEU A 95 14.54 1.56 12.18
CA LEU A 95 15.38 2.54 12.87
C LEU A 95 14.64 3.86 13.10
N PHE A 96 14.01 4.43 12.07
CA PHE A 96 13.25 5.68 12.20
C PHE A 96 12.01 5.50 13.07
N VAL A 97 11.30 4.37 12.96
CA VAL A 97 10.15 4.09 13.83
C VAL A 97 10.60 4.00 15.29
N LEU A 98 11.72 3.35 15.60
CA LEU A 98 12.25 3.29 16.97
C LEU A 98 12.70 4.67 17.46
N LEU A 99 13.33 5.48 16.61
CA LEU A 99 13.77 6.84 16.94
C LEU A 99 12.57 7.77 17.22
N PHE A 100 11.50 7.66 16.43
CA PHE A 100 10.29 8.47 16.58
C PHE A 100 9.24 7.85 17.51
N LEU A 101 9.47 6.63 18.01
CA LEU A 101 8.58 5.93 18.93
C LEU A 101 8.15 6.79 20.14
N PRO A 102 9.03 7.52 20.86
CA PRO A 102 8.62 8.36 21.98
C PRO A 102 7.63 9.45 21.58
N LEU A 103 7.85 10.09 20.42
CA LEU A 103 6.96 11.12 19.88
C LEU A 103 5.61 10.53 19.48
N ILE A 104 5.63 9.44 18.70
CA ILE A 104 4.41 8.77 18.21
C ILE A 104 3.58 8.22 19.38
N SER A 105 4.23 7.71 20.42
CA SER A 105 3.56 7.18 21.62
C SER A 105 2.85 8.29 22.39
N ASN A 106 3.48 9.46 22.51
CA ASN A 106 2.85 10.61 23.16
C ASN A 106 1.63 11.11 22.37
N LEU A 107 1.72 11.16 21.03
CA LEU A 107 0.60 11.49 20.15
C LEU A 107 -0.55 10.48 20.23
N LYS A 108 -0.26 9.20 20.53
CA LYS A 108 -1.26 8.15 20.78
C LYS A 108 -1.80 8.16 22.21
N GLY A 109 -1.34 9.07 23.07
CA GLY A 109 -1.81 9.21 24.45
C GLY A 109 -1.08 8.33 25.47
N ILE A 110 0.06 7.72 25.12
CA ILE A 110 0.88 6.91 26.04
C ILE A 110 2.03 7.76 26.58
N PRO A 111 2.11 8.01 27.91
CA PRO A 111 3.22 8.73 28.52
C PRO A 111 4.55 8.03 28.29
N PHE A 112 5.63 8.79 28.04
CA PHE A 112 6.96 8.22 27.79
C PHE A 112 7.45 7.29 28.91
N ALA A 113 7.14 7.63 30.17
CA ALA A 113 7.48 6.80 31.33
C ALA A 113 6.86 5.40 31.31
N GLN A 114 5.71 5.22 30.64
CA GLN A 114 4.98 3.95 30.55
C GLN A 114 5.34 3.15 29.29
N LEU A 115 6.13 3.72 28.38
CA LEU A 115 6.49 3.08 27.12
C LEU A 115 7.25 1.76 27.31
N PRO A 116 8.27 1.65 28.21
CA PRO A 116 8.94 0.38 28.43
C PRO A 116 8.02 -0.70 29.00
N SER A 117 7.14 -0.34 29.95
CA SER A 117 6.15 -1.27 30.50
C SER A 117 5.10 -1.70 29.46
N TYR A 118 4.72 -0.80 28.55
CA TYR A 118 3.79 -1.08 27.47
C TYR A 118 4.41 -2.06 26.45
N LEU A 119 5.65 -1.82 26.03
CA LEU A 119 6.39 -2.72 25.14
C LEU A 119 6.61 -4.10 25.78
N LYS A 120 6.98 -4.14 27.06
CA LYS A 120 7.12 -5.40 27.80
C LYS A 120 5.80 -6.18 27.85
N SER A 121 4.70 -5.49 28.15
CA SER A 121 3.38 -6.13 28.19
C SER A 121 2.97 -6.66 26.82
N GLY A 122 3.24 -5.91 25.75
CA GLY A 122 3.03 -6.34 24.37
C GLY A 122 3.90 -7.55 23.98
N ALA A 123 5.16 -7.59 24.39
CA ALA A 123 6.07 -8.72 24.12
C ALA A 123 5.63 -9.99 24.86
N VAL A 124 5.20 -9.86 26.11
CA VAL A 124 4.65 -10.97 26.92
C VAL A 124 3.38 -11.52 26.27
N CYS A 125 2.50 -10.65 25.80
CA CYS A 125 1.29 -11.02 25.05
C CYS A 125 1.63 -11.70 23.71
N PHE A 126 2.57 -11.13 22.94
CA PHE A 126 3.01 -11.67 21.66
C PHE A 126 3.61 -13.07 21.79
N LEU A 127 4.47 -13.28 22.79
CA LEU A 127 5.09 -14.59 23.06
C LEU A 127 4.14 -15.57 23.76
N ASN A 128 2.91 -15.14 24.05
CA ASN A 128 1.91 -15.91 24.79
C ASN A 128 2.43 -16.44 26.14
N ILE A 129 3.24 -15.64 26.83
CA ILE A 129 3.80 -15.98 28.15
C ILE A 129 2.85 -15.42 29.21
N GLY A 130 2.08 -16.28 29.88
CA GLY A 130 1.13 -15.85 30.93
C GLY A 130 -0.28 -15.59 30.38
N ALA A 131 -0.90 -16.63 29.82
CA ALA A 131 -2.20 -16.68 29.15
C ALA A 131 -3.45 -16.28 30.00
N ASP A 132 -3.26 -15.67 31.18
CA ASP A 132 -4.32 -15.22 32.09
C ASP A 132 -4.71 -13.74 31.90
N LYS A 133 -4.17 -13.05 30.88
CA LYS A 133 -4.58 -11.67 30.57
C LYS A 133 -5.60 -11.63 29.45
N THR A 134 -6.77 -11.09 29.76
CA THR A 134 -7.82 -10.77 28.79
C THR A 134 -7.27 -9.89 27.66
N GLY A 135 -7.48 -10.29 26.41
CA GLY A 135 -7.06 -9.52 25.22
C GLY A 135 -5.79 -9.99 24.50
N CYS A 136 -5.22 -11.14 24.86
CA CYS A 136 -4.13 -11.80 24.10
C CYS A 136 -4.62 -12.93 23.19
N ASP A 137 -5.92 -12.98 22.92
CA ASP A 137 -6.55 -14.04 22.12
C ASP A 137 -5.96 -14.08 20.70
N GLY A 138 -5.47 -15.25 20.31
CA GLY A 138 -4.88 -15.47 18.99
C GLY A 138 -3.40 -15.12 18.85
N ALA A 139 -2.71 -14.67 19.91
CA ALA A 139 -1.25 -14.58 19.93
C ALA A 139 -0.61 -15.96 20.16
N PRO A 140 0.54 -16.30 19.53
CA PRO A 140 1.32 -15.52 18.56
C PRO A 140 0.83 -15.62 17.10
N LEU A 141 -0.13 -16.49 16.81
CA LEU A 141 -0.44 -16.91 15.44
C LEU A 141 -0.96 -15.76 14.56
N LEU A 142 -1.92 -14.97 15.03
CA LEU A 142 -2.47 -13.84 14.28
C LEU A 142 -1.42 -12.77 13.96
N PRO A 143 -0.63 -12.28 14.95
CA PRO A 143 0.48 -11.37 14.69
C PRO A 143 1.51 -11.94 13.70
N LEU A 144 1.86 -13.23 13.82
CA LEU A 144 2.82 -13.87 12.92
C LEU A 144 2.29 -13.94 11.49
N LEU A 145 1.03 -14.33 11.32
CA LEU A 145 0.36 -14.36 10.02
C LEU A 145 0.34 -12.96 9.39
N TYR A 146 0.01 -11.93 10.17
CA TYR A 146 0.08 -10.54 9.71
C TYR A 146 1.48 -10.16 9.21
N VAL A 147 2.54 -10.50 9.97
CA VAL A 147 3.93 -10.22 9.56
C VAL A 147 4.29 -10.95 8.26
N ILE A 148 3.96 -12.23 8.14
CA ILE A 148 4.23 -13.04 6.94
C ILE A 148 3.52 -12.45 5.72
N THR A 149 2.23 -12.12 5.85
CA THR A 149 1.45 -11.52 4.76
C THR A 149 1.99 -10.15 4.37
N ASN A 150 2.35 -9.28 5.32
CA ASN A 150 2.94 -7.98 5.02
C ASN A 150 4.31 -8.10 4.34
N LEU A 151 5.14 -9.06 4.74
CA LEU A 151 6.42 -9.32 4.10
C LEU A 151 6.22 -9.80 2.65
N ALA A 152 5.31 -10.77 2.44
CA ALA A 152 4.97 -11.27 1.11
C ALA A 152 4.40 -10.17 0.20
N PHE A 153 3.57 -9.28 0.76
CA PHE A 153 3.02 -8.14 0.05
C PHE A 153 4.11 -7.14 -0.38
N ASN A 154 5.02 -6.77 0.52
CA ASN A 154 6.13 -5.86 0.20
C ASN A 154 7.06 -6.44 -0.88
N ILE A 155 7.40 -7.73 -0.80
CA ILE A 155 8.22 -8.41 -1.82
C ILE A 155 7.49 -8.45 -3.16
N SER A 156 6.20 -8.81 -3.16
CA SER A 156 5.35 -8.83 -4.36
C SER A 156 5.31 -7.45 -5.03
N LEU A 157 5.10 -6.38 -4.25
CA LEU A 157 5.09 -5.01 -4.77
C LEU A 157 6.44 -4.62 -5.41
N LEU A 158 7.56 -4.97 -4.76
CA LEU A 158 8.89 -4.74 -5.31
C LEU A 158 9.15 -5.55 -6.59
N SER A 159 8.61 -6.76 -6.69
CA SER A 159 8.72 -7.58 -7.90
C SER A 159 7.99 -6.93 -9.09
N VAL A 160 6.80 -6.38 -8.85
CA VAL A 160 6.03 -5.62 -9.85
C VAL A 160 6.77 -4.33 -10.22
N LEU A 161 7.30 -3.62 -9.22
CA LEU A 161 8.06 -2.38 -9.42
C LEU A 161 9.32 -2.62 -10.27
N LYS A 162 10.08 -3.68 -9.97
CA LYS A 162 11.30 -4.06 -10.72
C LYS A 162 10.99 -4.42 -12.16
N ARG A 163 9.98 -5.26 -12.40
CA ARG A 163 9.58 -5.71 -13.76
C ARG A 163 8.90 -4.60 -14.57
N SER A 164 8.09 -3.79 -13.90
CA SER A 164 7.26 -2.78 -14.55
C SER A 164 7.74 -1.37 -14.29
N SER A 165 7.11 -0.69 -13.35
CA SER A 165 7.38 0.69 -12.94
C SER A 165 6.63 0.98 -11.63
N ALA A 166 7.03 2.02 -10.91
CA ALA A 166 6.31 2.46 -9.73
C ALA A 166 4.87 2.88 -10.04
N VAL A 167 4.60 3.46 -11.21
CA VAL A 167 3.23 3.83 -11.62
C VAL A 167 2.36 2.59 -11.78
N VAL A 168 2.83 1.56 -12.48
CA VAL A 168 2.09 0.29 -12.63
C VAL A 168 1.88 -0.38 -11.27
N ALA A 169 2.90 -0.37 -10.40
CA ALA A 169 2.77 -0.90 -9.05
C ALA A 169 1.67 -0.18 -8.25
N SER A 170 1.59 1.15 -8.35
CA SER A 170 0.51 1.93 -7.74
C SER A 170 -0.86 1.64 -8.36
N LEU A 171 -0.96 1.46 -9.68
CA LEU A 171 -2.23 1.13 -10.33
C LEU A 171 -2.72 -0.28 -9.97
N VAL A 172 -1.81 -1.25 -9.83
CA VAL A 172 -2.14 -2.59 -9.32
C VAL A 172 -2.60 -2.51 -7.86
N LEU A 173 -1.97 -1.68 -7.04
CA LEU A 173 -2.41 -1.47 -5.66
C LEU A 173 -3.82 -0.87 -5.58
N MET A 174 -4.22 -0.04 -6.54
CA MET A 174 -5.59 0.49 -6.60
C MET A 174 -6.64 -0.58 -6.87
N LEU A 175 -6.28 -1.72 -7.49
CA LEU A 175 -7.19 -2.88 -7.60
C LEU A 175 -7.40 -3.60 -6.27
N SER A 176 -6.46 -3.52 -5.33
CA SER A 176 -6.61 -4.17 -4.03
C SER A 176 -7.82 -3.67 -3.28
N VAL A 177 -8.17 -2.38 -3.41
CA VAL A 177 -9.33 -1.77 -2.74
C VAL A 177 -10.65 -2.44 -3.16
N PRO A 178 -11.04 -2.49 -4.45
CA PRO A 178 -12.27 -3.15 -4.84
C PRO A 178 -12.25 -4.66 -4.59
N ILE A 179 -11.09 -5.32 -4.72
CA ILE A 179 -10.95 -6.75 -4.40
C ILE A 179 -11.23 -7.00 -2.92
N SER A 180 -10.70 -6.16 -2.02
CA SER A 180 -10.98 -6.26 -0.58
C SER A 180 -12.47 -6.04 -0.28
N VAL A 181 -13.09 -5.03 -0.88
CA VAL A 181 -14.54 -4.79 -0.69
C VAL A 181 -15.36 -5.97 -1.18
N TYR A 182 -15.05 -6.53 -2.35
CA TYR A 182 -15.71 -7.72 -2.87
C TYR A 182 -15.53 -8.92 -1.93
N THR A 183 -14.30 -9.16 -1.45
CA THR A 183 -13.97 -10.29 -0.56
C THR A 183 -14.69 -10.17 0.78
N LEU A 184 -14.76 -8.96 1.34
CA LEU A 184 -15.46 -8.69 2.60
C LEU A 184 -16.99 -8.71 2.45
N SER A 185 -17.51 -8.59 1.23
CA SER A 185 -18.96 -8.71 0.96
C SER A 185 -19.42 -10.17 0.87
N LEU A 186 -18.49 -11.12 0.72
CA LEU A 186 -18.80 -12.55 0.77
C LEU A 186 -19.22 -12.94 2.20
N PRO A 187 -20.08 -13.96 2.35
CA PRO A 187 -20.47 -14.49 3.66
C PRO A 187 -19.25 -15.17 4.32
N LEU A 188 -18.44 -14.37 5.01
CA LEU A 188 -17.29 -14.82 5.77
C LEU A 188 -17.76 -15.34 7.13
N PRO A 189 -17.24 -16.50 7.62
CA PRO A 189 -17.72 -17.17 8.83
C PRO A 189 -17.62 -16.34 10.12
N TYR A 190 -16.86 -15.23 10.11
CA TYR A 190 -16.63 -14.37 11.26
C TYR A 190 -17.20 -12.94 11.11
N LEU A 191 -17.89 -12.63 10.01
CA LEU A 191 -18.50 -11.32 9.78
C LEU A 191 -20.04 -11.41 9.88
N PRO A 192 -20.68 -10.78 10.89
CA PRO A 192 -22.12 -10.90 11.11
C PRO A 192 -22.99 -10.22 10.02
N GLU A 193 -22.40 -9.39 9.14
CA GLU A 193 -23.09 -8.69 8.04
C GLU A 193 -22.63 -9.14 6.64
N GLY A 194 -21.96 -10.30 6.52
CA GLY A 194 -21.55 -10.84 5.22
C GLY A 194 -22.76 -11.23 4.36
N GLY A 195 -22.84 -10.73 3.12
CA GLY A 195 -23.94 -11.03 2.18
C GLY A 195 -24.70 -9.83 1.64
N THR A 196 -24.26 -8.59 1.89
CA THR A 196 -24.88 -7.39 1.30
C THR A 196 -24.66 -7.32 -0.21
N THR A 197 -25.72 -7.04 -0.97
CA THR A 197 -25.62 -6.80 -2.41
C THR A 197 -24.81 -5.53 -2.68
N LEU A 198 -23.74 -5.66 -3.48
CA LEU A 198 -22.91 -4.54 -3.89
C LEU A 198 -23.72 -3.56 -4.74
N SER A 199 -23.56 -2.26 -4.47
CA SER A 199 -24.21 -1.21 -5.25
C SER A 199 -23.81 -1.32 -6.74
N PRO A 200 -24.75 -1.20 -7.70
CA PRO A 200 -24.43 -1.18 -9.12
C PRO A 200 -23.40 -0.11 -9.50
N PHE A 201 -23.39 1.02 -8.79
CA PHE A 201 -22.41 2.09 -8.98
C PHE A 201 -21.00 1.68 -8.53
N PHE A 202 -20.88 0.84 -7.50
CA PHE A 202 -19.59 0.26 -7.12
C PHE A 202 -19.04 -0.64 -8.23
N MET A 203 -19.89 -1.50 -8.80
CA MET A 203 -19.51 -2.36 -9.93
C MET A 203 -19.11 -1.53 -11.18
N LEU A 204 -19.83 -0.44 -11.45
CA LEU A 204 -19.45 0.51 -12.50
C LEU A 204 -18.08 1.14 -12.23
N GLY A 205 -17.82 1.60 -11.00
CA GLY A 205 -16.52 2.15 -10.61
C GLY A 205 -15.38 1.13 -10.79
N CYS A 206 -15.60 -0.13 -10.41
CA CYS A 206 -14.66 -1.23 -10.64
C CYS A 206 -14.41 -1.49 -12.13
N ALA A 207 -15.47 -1.51 -12.95
CA ALA A 207 -15.34 -1.70 -14.40
C ALA A 207 -14.52 -0.58 -15.05
N ILE A 208 -14.82 0.68 -14.70
CA ILE A 208 -14.05 1.85 -15.13
C ILE A 208 -12.59 1.68 -14.72
N LEU A 209 -12.31 1.36 -13.45
CA LEU A 209 -10.94 1.18 -12.97
C LEU A 209 -10.18 0.11 -13.76
N VAL A 210 -10.78 -1.05 -14.00
CA VAL A 210 -10.16 -2.15 -14.78
C VAL A 210 -9.93 -1.73 -16.23
N CYS A 211 -10.88 -1.04 -16.86
CA CYS A 211 -10.70 -0.48 -18.21
C CYS A 211 -9.52 0.51 -18.26
N GLY A 212 -9.37 1.36 -17.24
CA GLY A 212 -8.28 2.34 -17.18
C GLY A 212 -6.91 1.67 -17.04
N LEU A 213 -6.83 0.63 -16.21
CA LEU A 213 -5.63 -0.18 -16.07
C LEU A 213 -5.29 -0.92 -17.36
N TYR A 214 -6.29 -1.51 -18.02
CA TYR A 214 -6.11 -2.18 -19.31
C TYR A 214 -5.56 -1.21 -20.36
N MET A 215 -6.18 -0.05 -20.48
CA MET A 215 -5.77 0.99 -21.44
C MET A 215 -4.38 1.55 -21.16
N TYR A 216 -4.01 1.70 -19.88
CA TYR A 216 -2.66 2.10 -19.47
C TYR A 216 -1.61 1.04 -19.86
N ASN A 217 -1.94 -0.24 -19.71
CA ASN A 217 -1.01 -1.34 -19.97
C ASN A 217 -0.83 -1.64 -21.46
N THR A 218 -1.89 -1.57 -22.28
CA THR A 218 -1.82 -1.82 -23.73
C THR A 218 -1.08 -0.73 -24.49
N THR A 219 -1.09 0.50 -23.98
CA THR A 219 -0.44 1.65 -24.62
C THR A 219 0.97 1.90 -24.12
N ARG A 220 1.52 0.92 -23.41
CA ARG A 220 2.88 0.92 -22.92
C ARG A 220 3.82 0.59 -24.09
N PRO A 221 4.75 1.49 -24.47
CA PRO A 221 5.84 1.07 -25.33
C PRO A 221 6.59 -0.04 -24.60
N ALA A 222 6.86 -1.16 -25.31
CA ALA A 222 7.70 -2.22 -24.79
C ALA A 222 8.95 -1.56 -24.20
N ARG A 223 9.23 -1.84 -22.92
CA ARG A 223 10.48 -1.41 -22.31
C ARG A 223 11.53 -2.18 -23.10
N ASN A 224 12.19 -1.54 -24.07
CA ASN A 224 13.16 -2.18 -24.96
C ASN A 224 14.08 -3.06 -24.12
N SER A 225 13.85 -4.37 -24.23
CA SER A 225 14.79 -5.41 -23.88
C SER A 225 15.86 -5.41 -24.98
N THR A 226 16.64 -4.34 -25.01
CA THR A 226 17.99 -4.28 -25.56
C THR A 226 18.87 -4.23 -24.32
N GLU A 227 19.77 -5.14 -23.98
CA GLU A 227 20.57 -6.19 -24.64
C GLU A 227 21.27 -6.83 -23.38
N VAL A 228 21.64 -8.10 -23.25
CA VAL A 228 22.37 -9.03 -24.12
C VAL A 228 22.22 -10.44 -23.51
N ASP A 229 22.31 -11.45 -24.37
CA ASP A 229 22.89 -12.77 -24.09
C ASP A 229 24.21 -12.73 -23.28
#